data_AF-A0A2M7FBC6-F1
#
_entry.id   AF-A0A2M7FBC6-F1
#
_cell.length_a   1.000
_cell.length_b   1.000
_cell.length_c   1.000
_cell.angle_alpha   90.00
_cell.angle_beta   90.00
_cell.angle_gamma   90.00
#
_symmetry.space_group_name_H-M   'P 1'
#
loop_
_entity.id
_entity.type
_entity.pdbx_description
1 polymer ?
#
loop_
_entity_poly.entity_id
_entity_poly.type
_entity_poly.pdbx_seq_one_letter_code
_entity_poly.pdbx_strand_id
1 'polypeptide(L)'
;VTLNQIAINGTGDKGLNVGENSQMTAHQIRIAKSKIAVVSKDMSELTIEGIEIKEAKIGLAAYRKKPEFGEATIAASHLQMNNVETPYLIEEGSRLTVDGSNVETNQQDVKRILYGEEDGASNR
;
A
#
# COMPACT_ATOMS: atom_id res chain seq x y z
N VAL A 1 -1.72 -2.05 15.31
CA VAL A 1 -1.67 -3.54 15.20
C VAL A 1 -0.24 -3.97 14.89
N THR A 2 0.23 -5.09 15.42
CA THR A 2 1.58 -5.60 15.12
C THR A 2 1.49 -6.99 14.48
N LEU A 3 2.20 -7.17 13.36
CA LEU A 3 2.28 -8.43 12.61
C LEU A 3 3.73 -8.91 12.59
N ASN A 4 3.96 -10.21 12.80
CA ASN A 4 5.29 -10.80 12.79
C ASN A 4 5.29 -12.08 11.96
N GLN A 5 6.24 -12.21 11.04
CA GLN A 5 6.54 -13.45 10.32
C GLN A 5 5.34 -14.04 9.57
N ILE A 6 4.67 -13.21 8.77
CA ILE A 6 3.48 -13.63 8.01
C ILE A 6 3.84 -13.90 6.56
N ALA A 7 3.32 -15.01 6.02
CA ALA A 7 3.34 -15.32 4.59
C ALA A 7 1.92 -15.22 4.03
N ILE A 8 1.76 -14.42 2.98
CA ILE A 8 0.51 -14.14 2.28
C ILE A 8 0.69 -14.55 0.82
N ASN A 9 -0.20 -15.41 0.30
CA ASN A 9 -0.10 -15.89 -1.08
C ASN A 9 -1.49 -15.95 -1.72
N GLY A 10 -1.63 -15.33 -2.90
CA GLY A 10 -2.84 -15.48 -3.71
C GLY A 10 -4.06 -14.71 -3.21
N THR A 11 -3.90 -13.50 -2.67
CA THR A 11 -5.02 -12.72 -2.09
C THR A 11 -6.00 -12.15 -3.13
N GLY A 12 -5.68 -12.22 -4.43
CA GLY A 12 -6.49 -11.69 -5.52
C GLY A 12 -6.44 -10.16 -5.61
N ASP A 13 -6.77 -9.45 -4.53
CA ASP A 13 -6.81 -7.98 -4.48
C ASP A 13 -5.65 -7.39 -3.66
N LYS A 14 -5.71 -7.44 -2.32
CA LYS A 14 -4.74 -6.75 -1.44
C LYS A 14 -4.07 -7.69 -0.46
N GLY A 15 -2.75 -7.57 -0.28
CA GLY A 15 -1.98 -8.33 0.71
C GLY A 15 -2.14 -7.77 2.13
N LEU A 16 -1.48 -6.65 2.42
CA LEU A 16 -1.70 -5.84 3.63
C LEU A 16 -2.45 -4.56 3.28
N ASN A 17 -3.43 -4.19 4.09
CA ASN A 17 -4.22 -2.97 3.90
C ASN A 17 -4.49 -2.31 5.25
N VAL A 18 -4.08 -1.06 5.39
CA VAL A 18 -4.29 -0.23 6.57
C VAL A 18 -5.11 0.99 6.14
N GLY A 19 -6.25 1.23 6.78
CA GLY A 19 -7.18 2.28 6.40
C GLY A 19 -7.81 2.98 7.60
N GLU A 20 -8.41 4.14 7.33
CA GLU A 20 -9.31 4.86 8.24
C GLU A 20 -8.63 5.26 9.55
N ASN A 21 -7.54 6.02 9.44
CA ASN A 21 -6.73 6.51 10.56
C ASN A 21 -6.19 5.39 11.47
N SER A 22 -5.75 4.30 10.85
CA SER A 22 -5.20 3.14 11.55
C SER A 22 -3.69 3.09 11.49
N GLN A 23 -3.08 2.42 12.47
CA GLN A 23 -1.63 2.22 12.54
C GLN A 23 -1.27 0.74 12.57
N MET A 24 -0.28 0.35 11.76
CA MET A 24 0.25 -1.01 11.71
C MET A 24 1.78 -1.02 11.69
N THR A 25 2.36 -1.97 12.43
CA THR A 25 3.78 -2.32 12.34
C THR A 25 3.88 -3.77 11.89
N ALA A 26 4.72 -4.06 10.90
CA ALA A 26 4.91 -5.41 10.39
C ALA A 26 6.39 -5.78 10.28
N HIS A 27 6.75 -6.97 10.74
CA HIS A 27 8.13 -7.47 10.66
C HIS A 27 8.17 -8.79 9.90
N GLN A 28 9.12 -8.92 8.96
CA GLN A 28 9.39 -10.15 8.21
C GLN A 28 8.16 -10.68 7.44
N ILE A 29 7.64 -9.87 6.52
CA ILE A 29 6.44 -10.20 5.75
C ILE A 29 6.83 -10.73 4.37
N ARG A 30 6.13 -11.77 3.89
CA ARG A 30 6.25 -12.26 2.51
C ARG A 30 4.89 -12.20 1.83
N ILE A 31 4.81 -11.54 0.68
CA ILE A 31 3.59 -11.43 -0.11
C ILE A 31 3.87 -11.90 -1.52
N ALA A 32 3.07 -12.85 -2.01
CA ALA A 32 3.16 -13.35 -3.37
C ALA A 32 1.79 -13.35 -4.06
N LYS A 33 1.79 -13.11 -5.38
CA LYS A 33 0.61 -13.28 -6.26
C LYS A 33 -0.58 -12.43 -5.81
N SER A 34 -0.38 -11.12 -5.78
CA SER A 34 -1.40 -10.13 -5.36
C SER A 34 -1.53 -9.00 -6.36
N LYS A 35 -2.73 -8.45 -6.55
CA LYS A 35 -2.88 -7.23 -7.35
C LYS A 35 -2.16 -6.03 -6.70
N ILE A 36 -2.34 -5.83 -5.40
CA ILE A 36 -1.60 -4.82 -4.62
C ILE A 36 -1.03 -5.49 -3.38
N ALA A 37 0.29 -5.48 -3.20
CA ALA A 37 0.90 -6.18 -2.09
C ALA A 37 0.67 -5.44 -0.76
N VAL A 38 0.88 -4.12 -0.73
CA VAL A 38 0.72 -3.31 0.50
C VAL A 38 0.00 -2.00 0.21
N VAL A 39 -0.98 -1.67 1.05
CA VAL A 39 -1.74 -0.43 1.01
C VAL A 39 -1.73 0.25 2.39
N SER A 40 -1.45 1.55 2.40
CA SER A 40 -1.82 2.46 3.50
C SER A 40 -2.73 3.54 2.92
N LYS A 41 -3.88 3.81 3.56
CA LYS A 41 -4.84 4.78 3.04
C LYS A 41 -5.58 5.54 4.11
N ASP A 42 -6.18 6.66 3.74
CA ASP A 42 -7.16 7.38 4.56
C ASP A 42 -6.58 7.74 5.95
N MET A 43 -5.53 8.57 6.01
CA MET A 43 -4.79 8.97 7.23
C MET A 43 -4.10 7.84 7.99
N SER A 44 -3.84 6.70 7.33
CA SER A 44 -3.19 5.57 7.99
C SER A 44 -1.67 5.60 7.90
N GLU A 45 -1.06 4.89 8.85
CA GLU A 45 0.38 4.76 8.97
C GLU A 45 0.79 3.29 9.02
N LEU A 46 1.80 2.95 8.23
CA LEU A 46 2.33 1.59 8.14
C LEU A 46 3.86 1.62 8.19
N THR A 47 4.42 0.98 9.22
CA THR A 47 5.87 0.72 9.30
C THR A 47 6.13 -0.75 9.03
N ILE A 48 7.02 -1.06 8.09
CA ILE A 48 7.39 -2.43 7.73
C ILE A 48 8.91 -2.60 7.75
N GLU A 49 9.38 -3.64 8.43
CA GLU A 49 10.78 -4.04 8.43
C GLU A 49 10.93 -5.45 7.85
N GLY A 50 11.68 -5.58 6.76
CA GLY A 50 11.91 -6.84 6.08
C GLY A 50 10.66 -7.34 5.37
N ILE A 51 10.46 -6.90 4.13
CA ILE A 51 9.35 -7.37 3.30
C ILE A 51 9.83 -7.87 1.95
N GLU A 52 9.31 -9.03 1.56
CA GLU A 52 9.54 -9.64 0.26
C GLU A 52 8.23 -9.68 -0.53
N ILE A 53 8.21 -9.04 -1.70
CA ILE A 53 7.06 -8.99 -2.61
C ILE A 53 7.42 -9.71 -3.91
N LYS A 54 6.58 -10.68 -4.30
CA LYS A 54 6.75 -11.49 -5.51
C LYS A 54 5.49 -11.49 -6.36
N GLU A 55 5.65 -11.35 -7.68
CA GLU A 55 4.56 -11.51 -8.66
C GLU A 55 3.35 -10.63 -8.31
N ALA A 56 3.56 -9.31 -8.22
CA ALA A 56 2.50 -8.37 -7.88
C ALA A 56 2.33 -7.29 -8.94
N LYS A 57 1.09 -6.84 -9.17
CA LYS A 57 0.86 -5.73 -10.10
C LYS A 57 1.34 -4.41 -9.49
N ILE A 58 1.00 -4.15 -8.22
CA ILE A 58 1.46 -3.00 -7.45
C ILE A 58 2.16 -3.48 -6.18
N GLY A 59 3.35 -2.96 -5.91
CA GLY A 59 4.13 -3.25 -4.70
C GLY A 59 3.55 -2.53 -3.49
N LEU A 60 3.90 -1.24 -3.34
CA LEU A 60 3.42 -0.40 -2.24
C LEU A 60 2.53 0.72 -2.79
N ALA A 61 1.40 0.97 -2.13
CA ALA A 61 0.50 2.08 -2.46
C ALA A 61 0.13 2.90 -1.23
N ALA A 62 0.25 4.23 -1.33
CA ALA A 62 -0.15 5.17 -0.29
C ALA A 62 -1.01 6.28 -0.91
N TYR A 63 -2.25 6.44 -0.44
CA TYR A 63 -3.22 7.36 -1.03
C TYR A 63 -4.42 7.65 -0.13
N ARG A 64 -5.22 8.66 -0.47
CA ARG A 64 -6.50 8.96 0.15
C ARG A 64 -7.66 8.48 -0.73
N LYS A 65 -8.40 7.47 -0.29
CA LYS A 65 -9.63 7.00 -0.98
C LYS A 65 -10.84 7.85 -0.60
N LYS A 66 -10.94 8.15 0.68
CA LYS A 66 -12.09 8.82 1.30
C LYS A 66 -11.73 10.27 1.61
N PRO A 67 -12.43 11.26 1.02
CA PRO A 67 -12.06 12.68 1.16
C PRO A 67 -12.20 13.21 2.58
N GLU A 68 -13.00 12.56 3.43
CA GLU A 68 -13.14 12.89 4.86
C GLU A 68 -11.90 12.52 5.69
N PHE A 69 -10.96 11.76 5.13
CA PHE A 69 -9.66 11.47 5.72
C PHE A 69 -8.54 12.25 5.03
N GLY A 70 -7.34 12.15 5.60
CA GLY A 70 -6.12 12.74 5.05
C GLY A 70 -5.25 11.73 4.28
N GLU A 71 -4.06 12.19 3.97
CA GLU A 71 -3.02 11.44 3.27
C GLU A 71 -2.41 10.33 4.12
N ALA A 72 -1.84 9.31 3.48
CA ALA A 72 -1.33 8.11 4.15
C ALA A 72 0.19 7.99 4.05
N THR A 73 0.78 7.27 5.01
CA THR A 73 2.24 7.07 5.07
C THR A 73 2.61 5.59 5.13
N ILE A 74 3.69 5.26 4.42
CA ILE A 74 4.41 3.98 4.53
C ILE A 74 5.89 4.27 4.81
N ALA A 75 6.45 3.57 5.79
CA ALA A 75 7.89 3.47 6.01
C ALA A 75 8.31 2.01 5.87
N ALA A 76 9.13 1.70 4.87
CA ALA A 76 9.63 0.35 4.62
C ALA A 76 11.15 0.29 4.74
N SER A 77 11.67 -0.73 5.42
CA SER A 77 13.10 -1.05 5.43
C SER A 77 13.33 -2.49 4.98
N HIS A 78 14.49 -2.72 4.35
CA HIS A 78 14.86 -4.02 3.79
C HIS A 78 13.79 -4.58 2.83
N LEU A 79 13.34 -3.73 1.92
CA LEU A 79 12.33 -4.06 0.91
C LEU A 79 12.95 -4.82 -0.26
N GLN A 80 12.39 -5.98 -0.57
CA GLN A 80 12.75 -6.77 -1.75
C GLN A 80 11.54 -6.95 -2.64
N MET A 81 11.70 -6.64 -3.93
CA MET A 81 10.67 -6.84 -4.94
C MET A 81 11.20 -7.69 -6.09
N ASN A 82 10.40 -8.66 -6.51
CA ASN A 82 10.68 -9.48 -7.68
C ASN A 82 9.42 -9.64 -8.53
N ASN A 83 9.54 -9.33 -9.82
CA ASN A 83 8.41 -9.36 -10.76
C ASN A 83 7.22 -8.51 -10.27
N VAL A 84 7.49 -7.23 -9.98
CA VAL A 84 6.48 -6.24 -9.59
C VAL A 84 6.34 -5.21 -10.70
N GLU A 85 5.16 -5.10 -11.30
CA GLU A 85 4.94 -4.22 -12.47
C GLU A 85 5.05 -2.73 -12.10
N THR A 86 4.39 -2.32 -11.02
CA THR A 86 4.40 -0.97 -10.48
C THR A 86 4.94 -1.02 -9.04
N PRO A 87 6.25 -0.78 -8.82
CA PRO A 87 6.83 -0.86 -7.48
C PRO A 87 6.12 0.04 -6.47
N TYR A 88 5.86 1.29 -6.86
CA TYR A 88 5.27 2.32 -6.00
C TYR A 88 4.12 3.03 -6.70
N LEU A 89 3.01 3.23 -5.98
CA LEU A 89 1.86 4.00 -6.43
C LEU A 89 1.46 4.99 -5.33
N ILE A 90 2.02 6.19 -5.39
CA ILE A 90 1.98 7.15 -4.29
C ILE A 90 1.26 8.42 -4.74
N GLU A 91 0.16 8.72 -4.07
CA GLU A 91 -0.64 9.93 -4.31
C GLU A 91 0.07 11.18 -3.79
N GLU A 92 -0.13 12.31 -4.47
CA GLU A 92 0.34 13.62 -4.03
C GLU A 92 -0.18 13.92 -2.61
N GLY A 93 0.73 14.27 -1.70
CA GLY A 93 0.44 14.51 -0.29
C GLY A 93 0.65 13.28 0.61
N SER A 94 0.53 12.07 0.07
CA SER A 94 0.92 10.83 0.74
C SER A 94 2.45 10.64 0.73
N ARG A 95 2.97 9.74 1.56
CA ARG A 95 4.42 9.58 1.77
C ARG A 95 4.85 8.11 1.77
N LEU A 96 5.95 7.84 1.07
CA LEU A 96 6.68 6.59 1.17
C LEU A 96 8.15 6.87 1.48
N THR A 97 8.70 6.21 2.49
CA THR A 97 10.14 6.09 2.72
C THR A 97 10.59 4.65 2.53
N VAL A 98 11.70 4.46 1.83
CA VAL A 98 12.37 3.16 1.67
C VAL A 98 13.82 3.30 2.14
N ASP A 99 14.20 2.50 3.13
CA ASP A 99 15.55 2.52 3.72
C ASP A 99 16.01 3.94 4.13
N GLY A 100 15.08 4.70 4.73
CA GLY A 100 15.30 6.08 5.18
C GLY A 100 15.27 7.15 4.09
N SER A 101 15.16 6.77 2.81
CA SER A 101 15.07 7.70 1.67
C SER A 101 13.62 7.92 1.25
N ASN A 102 13.22 9.17 1.03
CA ASN A 102 11.89 9.48 0.48
C ASN A 102 11.79 9.00 -0.97
N VAL A 103 10.67 8.38 -1.31
CA VAL A 103 10.27 8.09 -2.69
C VAL A 103 9.34 9.21 -3.16
N GLU A 104 9.57 9.72 -4.37
CA GLU A 104 8.72 10.76 -4.96
C GLU A 104 7.29 10.25 -5.21
N THR A 105 6.32 11.14 -4.98
CA THR A 105 4.93 10.90 -5.35
C THR A 105 4.81 10.82 -6.88
N ASN A 106 3.97 9.94 -7.40
CA ASN A 106 3.88 9.70 -8.84
C ASN A 106 2.46 9.73 -9.41
N GLN A 107 1.45 10.06 -8.60
CA GLN A 107 0.06 10.16 -9.03
C GLN A 107 -0.69 11.28 -8.30
N GLN A 108 -1.71 11.83 -8.95
CA GLN A 108 -2.59 12.84 -8.35
C GLN A 108 -3.93 12.30 -7.84
N ASP A 109 -4.39 11.18 -8.40
CA ASP A 109 -5.67 10.55 -8.04
C ASP A 109 -5.58 9.04 -8.20
N VAL A 110 -5.02 8.41 -7.17
CA VAL A 110 -4.87 6.96 -7.08
C VAL A 110 -6.23 6.29 -6.96
N LYS A 111 -7.22 6.93 -6.32
CA LYS A 111 -8.58 6.41 -6.24
C LYS A 111 -9.14 6.11 -7.64
N ARG A 112 -9.07 7.08 -8.55
CA ARG A 112 -9.55 6.91 -9.92
C ARG A 112 -8.78 5.82 -10.67
N ILE A 113 -7.47 5.71 -10.46
CA ILE A 113 -6.63 4.68 -11.10
C ILE A 113 -7.04 3.28 -10.64
N LEU A 114 -7.33 3.11 -9.34
CA LEU A 114 -7.60 1.80 -8.75
C LEU A 114 -9.07 1.36 -8.88
N TYR A 115 -10.01 2.31 -8.89
CA TYR A 115 -11.44 2.04 -8.77
C TYR A 115 -12.28 2.62 -9.94
N GLY A 116 -11.72 3.43 -10.84
CA GLY A 116 -12.46 4.07 -11.94
C GLY A 116 -13.47 5.13 -11.46
N GLU A 117 -14.46 5.47 -12.31
CA GLU A 117 -15.60 6.34 -11.95
C GLU A 117 -16.67 5.64 -11.09
N GLU A 118 -16.52 4.35 -10.79
CA GLU A 118 -17.57 3.50 -10.21
C GLU A 118 -17.83 3.73 -8.70
N ASP A 119 -16.98 4.45 -7.99
CA ASP A 119 -17.16 4.78 -6.56
C ASP A 119 -18.33 5.78 -6.30
N GLY A 120 -19.09 6.17 -7.33
CA GLY A 120 -20.34 6.93 -7.23
C GLY A 120 -21.62 6.08 -7.18
N ALA A 121 -21.54 4.76 -7.40
CA ALA A 121 -22.70 3.87 -7.43
C ALA A 121 -22.77 2.98 -6.18
N SER A 122 -22.94 3.59 -5.00
CA SER A 122 -23.59 2.88 -3.90
C SER A 122 -25.07 2.68 -4.27
N ASN A 123 -25.40 1.47 -4.72
CA ASN A 123 -26.72 0.82 -4.66
C ASN A 123 -27.93 1.61 -5.22
N ARG A 124 -28.35 1.28 -6.45
CA ARG A 124 -29.75 1.31 -6.86
C ARG A 124 -30.07 0.09 -7.71
#